data_AF-A0A2K3M5W5-F1
#
_entry.id   AF-A0A2K3M5W5-F1
#
_cell.length_a   1.000
_cell.length_b   1.000
_cell.length_c   1.000
_cell.angle_alpha   90.00
_cell.angle_beta   90.00
_cell.angle_gamma   90.00
#
_symmetry.space_group_name_H-M   'P 1'
#
loop_
_entity.id
_entity.type
_entity.pdbx_description
1 polymer ?
#
loop_
_entity_poly.entity_id
_entity_poly.type
_entity_poly.pdbx_seq_one_letter_code
_entity_poly.pdbx_strand_id
1 'polypeptide(L)'
;MAFLSLNQEMMVLVLQFLDEENLRETLHKMEQETGIYFNLKYFEKQVLAGEWEECEKYLASFTNINDNGYSMKMIYEIRKQKYYEALDR
;
A
#
# COMPACT_ATOMS: atom_id res chain seq x y z
N MET A 1 -20.30 13.42 -4.07
CA MET A 1 -19.49 12.47 -4.87
C MET A 1 -18.46 13.32 -5.58
N ALA A 2 -17.19 13.27 -5.16
CA ALA A 2 -16.14 14.02 -5.84
C ALA A 2 -15.80 13.26 -7.13
N PHE A 3 -15.99 13.90 -8.29
CA PHE A 3 -15.51 13.35 -9.55
C PHE A 3 -13.98 13.41 -9.56
N LEU A 4 -13.35 12.35 -10.03
CA LEU A 4 -11.92 12.33 -10.27
C LEU A 4 -11.58 13.36 -11.35
N SER A 5 -10.41 13.98 -11.25
CA SER A 5 -9.90 14.77 -12.39
C SER A 5 -9.60 13.85 -13.57
N LEU A 6 -9.58 14.39 -14.79
CA LEU A 6 -9.22 13.63 -16.00
C LEU A 6 -7.89 12.88 -15.84
N ASN A 7 -6.90 13.51 -15.20
CA ASN A 7 -5.61 12.89 -14.93
C ASN A 7 -5.73 11.67 -14.00
N GLN A 8 -6.61 11.74 -13.00
CA GLN A 8 -6.86 10.63 -12.08
C GLN A 8 -7.61 9.48 -12.76
N GLU A 9 -8.58 9.77 -13.62
CA GLU A 9 -9.25 8.75 -14.43
C GLU A 9 -8.26 8.04 -15.36
N MET A 10 -7.37 8.79 -16.03
CA MET A 10 -6.31 8.21 -16.84
C MET A 10 -5.37 7.32 -16.03
N MET A 11 -4.97 7.74 -14.83
CA MET A 11 -4.12 6.91 -13.95
C MET A 11 -4.81 5.59 -13.57
N VAL A 12 -6.11 5.61 -13.29
CA VAL A 12 -6.88 4.39 -12.97
C VAL A 12 -6.97 3.46 -14.20
N LEU A 13 -7.14 4.00 -15.41
CA LEU A 13 -7.12 3.19 -16.64
C LEU A 13 -5.74 2.55 -16.90
N VAL A 14 -4.65 3.26 -16.60
CA VAL A 14 -3.30 2.69 -16.70
C VAL A 14 -3.11 1.58 -15.68
N LEU A 15 -3.59 1.74 -14.43
CA LEU A 15 -3.55 0.66 -13.44
C LEU A 15 -4.31 -0.58 -13.92
N GLN A 16 -5.50 -0.41 -14.53
CA GLN A 16 -6.25 -1.53 -15.11
C GLN A 16 -5.43 -2.24 -16.20
N PHE A 17 -4.83 -1.48 -17.12
CA PHE A 17 -3.97 -2.04 -18.17
C PHE A 17 -2.79 -2.85 -17.59
N LEU A 18 -2.12 -2.32 -16.56
CA LEU A 18 -0.99 -3.00 -15.92
C LEU A 18 -1.42 -4.32 -15.26
N ASP A 19 -2.62 -4.39 -14.69
CA ASP A 19 -3.16 -5.62 -14.10
C ASP A 19 -3.50 -6.66 -15.18
N GLU A 20 -4.18 -6.25 -16.26
CA GLU A 20 -4.54 -7.11 -17.40
C GLU A 20 -3.31 -7.74 -18.08
N GLU A 21 -2.25 -6.96 -18.26
CA GLU A 21 -0.97 -7.41 -18.82
C GLU A 21 -0.06 -8.12 -17.80
N ASN A 22 -0.53 -8.33 -16.56
CA ASN A 22 0.21 -8.95 -15.46
C ASN A 22 1.54 -8.24 -15.08
N LEU A 23 1.64 -6.93 -15.28
CA LEU A 23 2.80 -6.10 -14.95
C LEU A 23 2.79 -5.68 -13.46
N ARG A 24 2.78 -6.67 -12.56
CA ARG A 24 2.51 -6.50 -11.12
C ARG A 24 3.48 -5.56 -10.41
N GLU A 25 4.77 -5.63 -10.72
CA GLU A 25 5.76 -4.75 -10.07
C GLU A 25 5.54 -3.29 -10.46
N THR A 26 5.27 -3.02 -11.75
CA THR A 26 4.94 -1.69 -12.25
C THR A 26 3.64 -1.18 -11.67
N LEU A 27 2.62 -2.05 -11.56
CA LEU A 27 1.34 -1.73 -10.93
C LEU A 27 1.54 -1.22 -9.49
N HIS A 28 2.20 -2.00 -8.63
CA HIS A 28 2.37 -1.62 -7.23
C HIS A 28 3.30 -0.42 -7.03
N LYS A 29 4.30 -0.24 -7.90
CA LYS A 29 5.11 0.98 -7.92
C LYS A 29 4.28 2.20 -8.29
N MET A 30 3.42 2.10 -9.30
CA MET A 30 2.53 3.20 -9.69
C MET A 30 1.53 3.53 -8.58
N GLU A 31 0.96 2.53 -7.91
CA GLU A 31 0.12 2.71 -6.72
C GLU A 31 0.88 3.51 -5.63
N GLN A 32 2.12 3.13 -5.32
CA GLN A 32 2.99 3.80 -4.34
C GLN A 32 3.39 5.22 -4.72
N GLU A 33 3.73 5.48 -5.99
CA GLU A 33 4.22 6.79 -6.44
C GLU A 33 3.09 7.81 -6.58
N THR A 34 1.92 7.36 -7.02
CA THR A 34 0.77 8.24 -7.26
C THR A 34 -0.14 8.40 -6.04
N GLY A 35 -0.16 7.41 -5.15
CA GLY A 35 -1.09 7.34 -4.01
C GLY A 35 -2.56 7.24 -4.43
N ILE A 36 -2.85 6.96 -5.71
CA ILE A 36 -4.20 7.08 -6.28
C ILE A 36 -5.12 5.92 -5.87
N TYR A 37 -4.55 4.74 -5.63
CA TYR A 37 -5.28 3.52 -5.32
C TYR A 37 -4.48 2.66 -4.35
N PHE A 38 -5.10 2.32 -3.21
CA PHE A 38 -4.53 1.40 -2.24
C PHE A 38 -5.03 -0.03 -2.53
N ASN A 39 -4.11 -0.91 -2.91
CA ASN A 39 -4.43 -2.29 -3.24
C ASN A 39 -4.44 -3.18 -1.99
N LEU A 40 -5.62 -3.34 -1.41
CA LEU A 40 -5.80 -4.13 -0.19
C LEU A 40 -5.37 -5.59 -0.36
N LYS A 41 -5.61 -6.19 -1.54
CA LYS A 41 -5.23 -7.59 -1.80
C LYS A 41 -3.71 -7.77 -1.83
N TYR A 42 -2.99 -6.83 -2.44
CA TYR A 42 -1.54 -6.82 -2.41
C TYR A 42 -1.02 -6.65 -0.99
N PHE A 43 -1.53 -5.65 -0.27
CA PHE A 43 -1.11 -5.36 1.09
C PHE A 43 -1.35 -6.56 2.03
N GLU A 44 -2.54 -7.17 1.98
CA GLU A 44 -2.86 -8.38 2.74
C GLU A 44 -1.90 -9.53 2.43
N LYS A 45 -1.56 -9.73 1.15
CA LYS A 45 -0.58 -10.74 0.74
C LYS A 45 0.80 -10.50 1.35
N GLN A 46 1.27 -9.25 1.40
CA GLN A 46 2.57 -8.91 2.01
C GLN A 46 2.55 -9.11 3.53
N VAL A 47 1.45 -8.73 4.19
CA VAL A 47 1.26 -8.96 5.63
C VAL A 47 1.28 -10.46 5.96
N LEU A 48 0.54 -11.27 5.20
CA LEU A 48 0.52 -12.73 5.40
C LEU A 48 1.85 -13.41 5.10
N ALA A 49 2.69 -12.82 4.25
CA ALA A 49 4.03 -13.30 3.95
C ALA A 49 5.07 -12.89 5.01
N GLY A 50 4.73 -11.98 5.94
CA GLY A 50 5.67 -11.42 6.91
C GLY A 50 6.67 -10.43 6.29
N GLU A 51 6.35 -9.87 5.12
CA GLU A 51 7.20 -8.91 4.39
C GLU A 51 7.02 -7.49 4.99
N TRP A 52 7.41 -7.33 6.25
CA TRP A 52 7.11 -6.12 7.03
C TRP A 52 7.76 -4.85 6.48
N GLU A 53 8.94 -4.95 5.86
CA GLU A 53 9.61 -3.81 5.23
C GLU A 53 8.81 -3.28 4.04
N GLU A 54 8.30 -4.17 3.18
CA GLU A 54 7.44 -3.79 2.06
C GLU A 54 6.08 -3.29 2.54
N CYS A 55 5.51 -3.88 3.61
CA CYS A 55 4.27 -3.38 4.22
C CYS A 55 4.42 -1.93 4.72
N GLU A 56 5.51 -1.62 5.45
CA GLU A 56 5.80 -0.27 5.93
C GLU A 56 6.00 0.70 4.75
N LYS A 57 6.78 0.29 3.74
CA LYS A 57 7.05 1.11 2.54
C LYS A 57 5.77 1.39 1.75
N TYR A 58 4.96 0.39 1.48
CA TYR A 58 3.71 0.55 0.73
C TYR A 58 2.74 1.44 1.49
N LEU A 59 2.55 1.23 2.79
CA LEU A 59 1.64 2.06 3.59
C LEU A 59 2.09 3.53 3.67
N ALA A 60 3.41 3.78 3.74
CA ALA A 60 4.00 5.11 3.82
C ALA A 60 3.70 5.99 2.59
N SER A 61 3.40 5.38 1.43
CA SER A 61 2.97 6.10 0.23
C SER A 61 1.59 6.72 0.32
N PHE A 62 0.74 6.24 1.24
CA PHE A 62 -0.65 6.68 1.37
C PHE A 62 -0.91 7.45 2.66
N THR A 63 -0.12 7.19 3.70
CA THR A 63 -0.27 7.89 4.97
C THR A 63 1.01 7.87 5.81
N ASN A 64 1.12 8.85 6.69
CA ASN A 64 2.18 8.98 7.69
C ASN A 64 1.63 8.75 9.12
N ILE A 65 2.51 8.42 10.05
CA ILE A 65 2.19 8.19 11.47
C ILE A 65 1.51 9.40 12.14
N ASN A 66 1.75 10.60 11.60
CA ASN A 66 1.23 11.85 12.15
C ASN A 66 -0.05 12.34 11.47
N ASP A 67 -0.57 11.66 10.45
CA ASP A 67 -1.73 12.16 9.70
C ASP A 67 -3.01 12.11 10.53
N ASN A 68 -3.23 11.01 11.25
CA ASN A 68 -4.38 10.81 12.13
C ASN A 68 -4.19 9.56 13.03
N GLY A 69 -5.11 9.38 13.98
CA GLY A 69 -5.06 8.26 14.93
C GLY A 69 -5.21 6.87 14.30
N TYR A 70 -5.86 6.75 13.14
CA TYR A 70 -5.95 5.46 12.43
C TYR A 70 -4.61 5.09 11.78
N SER A 71 -3.95 6.04 11.13
CA SER A 71 -2.62 5.86 10.54
C SER A 71 -1.60 5.47 11.61
N MET A 72 -1.63 6.15 12.76
CA MET A 72 -0.79 5.79 13.91
C MET A 72 -1.05 4.35 14.37
N LYS A 73 -2.32 3.97 14.53
CA LYS A 73 -2.70 2.61 14.96
C LYS A 73 -2.23 1.54 13.95
N MET A 74 -2.43 1.77 12.66
CA MET A 74 -2.03 0.81 11.62
C MET A 74 -0.50 0.59 11.62
N ILE A 75 0.27 1.67 11.61
CA ILE A 75 1.75 1.60 11.63
C ILE A 75 2.24 0.95 12.93
N TYR A 76 1.58 1.24 14.05
CA TYR A 76 1.89 0.62 15.35
C TYR A 76 1.71 -0.90 15.32
N GLU A 77 0.57 -1.41 14.85
CA GLU A 77 0.33 -2.87 14.82
C GLU A 77 1.32 -3.61 13.91
N ILE A 78 1.69 -3.03 12.75
CA ILE A 78 2.72 -3.59 11.85
C ILE A 78 4.07 -3.71 12.57
N ARG A 79 4.53 -2.62 13.20
CA ARG A 79 5.82 -2.60 13.90
C ARG A 79 5.84 -3.50 15.13
N LYS A 80 4.71 -3.59 15.83
CA LYS A 80 4.52 -4.49 16.98
C LYS A 80 4.63 -5.95 16.54
N GLN A 81 3.97 -6.34 15.45
CA GLN A 81 4.06 -7.71 14.93
C GLN A 81 5.50 -8.06 14.48
N LYS A 82 6.14 -7.16 13.72
CA LYS A 82 7.55 -7.27 13.34
C LYS A 82 8.47 -7.45 14.55
N TYR A 83 8.22 -6.71 15.64
CA TYR A 83 8.98 -6.83 16.88
C TYR A 83 8.77 -8.19 17.56
N TYR A 84 7.54 -8.69 17.66
CA TYR A 84 7.28 -10.01 18.25
C TYR A 84 7.91 -11.16 17.46
N GLU A 85 7.88 -11.10 16.13
CA GLU A 85 8.55 -12.11 15.30
C GLU A 85 10.07 -12.06 15.39
N ALA A 86 10.65 -10.88 15.65
CA ALA A 86 12.08 -10.77 15.92
C ALA A 86 12.47 -11.31 17.30
N LEU A 87 11.55 -11.30 18.28
CA LEU A 87 11.78 -11.87 19.61
C LEU A 87 11.61 -13.39 19.67
N ASP A 88 10.79 -13.97 18.78
CA ASP A 88 10.56 -15.42 18.70
C ASP A 88 11.70 -16.17 17.99
N ARG A 89 12.64 -15.43 17.37
CA ARG A 89 13.86 -15.96 16.75
C ARG A 89 15.03 -15.98 17.74
#